data_AF-G0RZM3-F1
#
_entry.id   AF-G0RZM3-F1
#
_cell.length_a   1.000
_cell.length_b   1.000
_cell.length_c   1.000
_cell.angle_alpha   90.00
_cell.angle_beta   90.00
_cell.angle_gamma   90.00
#
_symmetry.space_group_name_H-M   'P 1'
#
loop_
_entity.id
_entity.type
_entity.pdbx_description
1 polymer ?
#
loop_
_entity_poly.entity_id
_entity_poly.type
_entity_poly.pdbx_seq_one_letter_code
_entity_poly.pdbx_strand_id
1 'polypeptide(L)'
;MPLLLLDFDGTITCTDTLHALISLSIARTTKCMSELKTTSQKRPNTAALFSLWDDIVREYVAAHTAHSAQYRPREEDRREIDDEFDYLESVKPIEKASVARVGAAGFFAGLVSWEEAKYESVEDVETRKWGLRDLGRSAVLHSKDTNVPPDGGGELCVEVRKGFGEFMKRFGGTNTDDWEVAVVSVNWSAEFIRGEVKGPAELGGDVLVSVKDKLRAMKSVMKLDGKERVVYFGDSTTDLACLLAADLGVVVADNTETKLMKTLRRMRFKIYAFGHHWNNDIL
;
A
#
# COMPACT_ATOMS: atom_id res chain seq x y z
N MET A 1 0.38 -11.95 23.78
CA MET A 1 1.59 -11.47 23.07
C MET A 1 1.27 -10.10 22.48
N PRO A 2 2.13 -9.09 22.65
CA PRO A 2 1.93 -7.77 22.05
C PRO A 2 2.13 -7.79 20.53
N LEU A 3 1.46 -6.86 19.85
CA LEU A 3 1.41 -6.76 18.39
C LEU A 3 2.14 -5.50 17.91
N LEU A 4 2.99 -5.66 16.92
CA LEU A 4 3.53 -4.61 16.06
C LEU A 4 2.69 -4.61 14.78
N LEU A 5 1.81 -3.62 14.63
CA LEU A 5 0.98 -3.47 13.43
C LEU A 5 1.52 -2.33 12.58
N LEU A 6 1.87 -2.63 11.34
CA LEU A 6 2.53 -1.68 10.44
C LEU A 6 1.63 -1.39 9.24
N ASP A 7 1.53 -0.13 8.86
CA ASP A 7 1.14 0.21 7.49
C ASP A 7 2.22 -0.23 6.50
N PHE A 8 1.87 -0.30 5.21
CA PHE A 8 2.77 -0.76 4.16
C PHE A 8 3.43 0.37 3.37
N ASP A 9 2.67 1.02 2.49
CA ASP A 9 3.17 2.09 1.62
C ASP A 9 3.60 3.29 2.46
N GLY A 10 4.80 3.84 2.23
CA GLY A 10 5.32 5.00 2.99
C GLY A 10 5.86 4.67 4.39
N THR A 11 5.36 3.59 5.01
CA THR A 11 5.82 3.10 6.31
C THR A 11 6.93 2.05 6.20
N ILE A 12 6.66 0.93 5.48
CA ILE A 12 7.65 -0.12 5.19
C ILE A 12 8.44 0.24 3.93
N THR A 13 7.78 0.77 2.91
CA THR A 13 8.41 1.24 1.67
C THR A 13 8.63 2.74 1.68
N CYS A 14 9.57 3.24 0.88
CA CYS A 14 9.80 4.68 0.73
C CYS A 14 8.82 5.34 -0.27
N THR A 15 8.16 4.53 -1.10
CA THR A 15 7.29 4.99 -2.19
C THR A 15 6.01 4.17 -2.27
N ASP A 16 4.99 4.74 -2.91
CA ASP A 16 3.76 4.03 -3.28
C ASP A 16 4.11 2.84 -4.18
N THR A 17 3.65 1.65 -3.79
CA THR A 17 3.95 0.41 -4.50
C THR A 17 2.99 0.11 -5.64
N LEU A 18 1.79 0.70 -5.66
CA LEU A 18 0.77 0.40 -6.66
C LEU A 18 1.21 0.88 -8.05
N HIS A 19 1.76 2.09 -8.13
CA HIS A 19 2.30 2.62 -9.39
C HIS A 19 3.38 1.69 -9.97
N ALA A 20 4.37 1.31 -9.17
CA ALA A 20 5.48 0.46 -9.62
C ALA A 20 4.99 -0.92 -10.09
N LEU A 21 4.05 -1.53 -9.37
CA LEU A 21 3.53 -2.84 -9.71
C LEU A 21 2.63 -2.82 -10.94
N ILE A 22 1.82 -1.78 -11.15
CA ILE A 22 1.04 -1.60 -12.39
C ILE A 22 2.00 -1.41 -13.57
N SER A 23 2.97 -0.50 -13.45
CA SER A 23 3.94 -0.22 -14.51
C SER A 23 4.75 -1.46 -14.90
N LEU A 24 5.18 -2.27 -13.93
CA LEU A 24 5.84 -3.56 -14.18
C LEU A 24 4.91 -4.58 -14.85
N SER A 25 3.64 -4.63 -14.45
CA SER A 25 2.64 -5.56 -15.03
C SER A 25 2.36 -5.21 -16.50
N ILE A 26 2.26 -3.91 -16.82
CA ILE A 26 2.09 -3.41 -18.19
C ILE A 26 3.32 -3.74 -19.05
N ALA A 27 4.53 -3.42 -18.54
CA ALA A 27 5.78 -3.66 -19.24
C ALA A 27 5.99 -5.16 -19.54
N ARG A 28 5.66 -6.04 -18.59
CA ARG A 28 5.81 -7.49 -18.75
C ARG A 28 4.80 -8.12 -19.68
N THR A 29 3.54 -7.71 -19.58
CA THR A 29 2.48 -8.16 -20.51
C THR A 29 2.93 -7.90 -21.95
N THR A 30 3.47 -6.71 -22.21
CA THR A 30 4.01 -6.29 -23.50
C THR A 30 5.17 -7.17 -23.99
N LYS A 31 6.16 -7.44 -23.12
CA LYS A 31 7.34 -8.23 -23.47
C LYS A 31 6.99 -9.71 -23.74
N CYS A 32 6.15 -10.31 -22.91
CA CYS A 32 5.70 -11.68 -23.13
C CYS A 32 4.98 -11.85 -24.49
N MET A 33 4.20 -10.86 -24.92
CA MET A 33 3.47 -10.92 -26.19
C MET A 33 4.33 -10.59 -27.42
N SER A 34 5.43 -9.85 -27.27
CA SER A 34 6.35 -9.62 -28.39
C SER A 34 7.17 -10.88 -28.74
N GLU A 35 7.39 -11.77 -27.77
CA GLU A 35 8.09 -13.05 -27.93
C GLU A 35 7.19 -14.17 -28.51
N LEU A 36 5.86 -14.07 -28.34
CA LEU A 36 4.87 -14.96 -28.99
C LEU A 36 4.58 -14.49 -30.43
N LYS A 37 5.31 -15.05 -31.40
CA LYS A 37 5.11 -14.76 -32.85
C LYS A 37 3.84 -15.38 -33.46
N THR A 38 2.96 -15.99 -32.68
CA THR A 38 1.90 -16.87 -33.21
C THR A 38 0.58 -16.65 -32.50
N THR A 39 -0.27 -15.77 -33.04
CA THR A 39 -1.73 -15.92 -33.23
C THR A 39 -2.40 -14.56 -33.41
N SER A 40 -3.47 -14.53 -34.21
CA SER A 40 -4.24 -13.37 -34.65
C SER A 40 -5.04 -12.65 -33.54
N GLN A 41 -4.62 -12.73 -32.27
CA GLN A 41 -5.24 -11.98 -31.18
C GLN A 41 -4.72 -10.53 -31.18
N LYS A 42 -5.65 -9.56 -31.09
CA LYS A 42 -5.35 -8.12 -31.02
C LYS A 42 -4.37 -7.88 -29.87
N ARG A 43 -3.13 -7.47 -30.19
CA ARG A 43 -2.15 -7.07 -29.18
C ARG A 43 -2.74 -5.95 -28.31
N PRO A 44 -2.78 -6.10 -26.97
CA PRO A 44 -2.93 -4.97 -26.05
C PRO A 44 -1.89 -3.92 -26.40
N ASN A 45 -2.35 -2.71 -26.69
CA ASN A 45 -1.47 -1.59 -26.96
C ASN A 45 -0.88 -1.11 -25.63
N THR A 46 0.41 -1.32 -25.39
CA THR A 46 1.13 -0.86 -24.19
C THR A 46 0.90 0.61 -23.89
N ALA A 47 0.91 1.45 -24.94
CA ALA A 47 0.64 2.87 -24.79
C ALA A 47 -0.81 3.13 -24.35
N ALA A 48 -1.77 2.28 -24.75
CA ALA A 48 -3.14 2.38 -24.27
C ALA A 48 -3.29 1.96 -22.81
N LEU A 49 -2.50 0.98 -22.32
CA LEU A 49 -2.51 0.59 -20.90
C LEU A 49 -1.89 1.66 -20.00
N PHE A 50 -0.77 2.26 -20.42
CA PHE A 50 -0.20 3.41 -19.71
C PHE A 50 -1.13 4.62 -19.75
N SER A 51 -1.72 4.94 -20.91
CA SER A 51 -2.74 5.99 -21.02
C SER A 51 -3.93 5.74 -20.10
N LEU A 52 -4.38 4.49 -19.98
CA LEU A 52 -5.47 4.13 -19.06
C LEU A 52 -5.06 4.34 -17.59
N TRP A 53 -3.82 3.99 -17.22
CA TRP A 53 -3.30 4.25 -15.89
C TRP A 53 -3.25 5.76 -15.59
N ASP A 54 -2.73 6.56 -16.52
CA ASP A 54 -2.68 8.02 -16.41
C ASP A 54 -4.08 8.63 -16.28
N ASP A 55 -5.06 8.10 -17.01
CA ASP A 55 -6.46 8.51 -16.91
C ASP A 55 -7.04 8.25 -15.53
N ILE A 56 -6.80 7.06 -14.97
CA ILE A 56 -7.26 6.66 -13.63
C ILE A 56 -6.66 7.57 -12.55
N VAL A 57 -5.34 7.82 -12.62
CA VAL A 57 -4.64 8.70 -11.67
C VAL A 57 -5.17 10.14 -11.78
N ARG A 58 -5.32 10.65 -13.01
CA ARG A 58 -5.81 12.01 -13.25
C ARG A 58 -7.23 12.21 -12.73
N GLU A 59 -8.12 11.25 -12.96
CA GLU A 59 -9.49 11.27 -12.44
C GLU A 59 -9.52 11.25 -10.91
N TYR A 60 -8.68 10.43 -10.29
CA TYR A 60 -8.54 10.38 -8.82
C TYR A 60 -8.07 11.73 -8.26
N VAL A 61 -6.99 12.28 -8.81
CA VAL A 61 -6.45 13.58 -8.38
C VAL A 61 -7.49 14.69 -8.55
N ALA A 62 -8.16 14.76 -9.70
CA ALA A 62 -9.19 15.76 -9.96
C ALA A 62 -10.35 15.67 -8.96
N ALA A 63 -10.85 14.46 -8.69
CA ALA A 63 -11.92 14.22 -7.72
C ALA A 63 -11.50 14.61 -6.29
N HIS A 64 -10.31 14.17 -5.86
CA HIS A 64 -9.78 14.49 -4.53
C HIS A 64 -9.57 16.01 -4.37
N THR A 65 -8.99 16.68 -5.37
CA THR A 65 -8.79 18.14 -5.35
C THR A 65 -10.12 18.89 -5.28
N ALA A 66 -11.10 18.51 -6.12
CA ALA A 66 -12.42 19.14 -6.12
C ALA A 66 -13.13 18.97 -4.77
N HIS A 67 -13.10 17.76 -4.21
CA HIS A 67 -13.67 17.45 -2.90
C HIS A 67 -13.01 18.27 -1.79
N SER A 68 -11.67 18.29 -1.74
CA SER A 68 -10.90 19.04 -0.74
C SER A 68 -11.23 20.54 -0.76
N ALA A 69 -11.39 21.13 -1.96
CA ALA A 69 -11.70 22.55 -2.11
C ALA A 69 -13.13 22.90 -1.64
N GLN A 70 -14.08 21.99 -1.84
CA GLN A 70 -15.49 22.19 -1.53
C GLN A 70 -15.85 21.82 -0.09
N TYR A 71 -15.13 20.88 0.52
CA TYR A 71 -15.42 20.39 1.86
C TYR A 71 -15.39 21.50 2.91
N ARG A 72 -16.30 21.43 3.87
CA ARG A 72 -16.35 22.31 5.04
C ARG A 72 -16.52 21.49 6.32
N PRO A 73 -15.84 21.84 7.43
CA PRO A 73 -14.89 22.96 7.57
C PRO A 73 -13.59 22.81 6.76
N ARG A 74 -12.95 23.94 6.42
CA ARG A 74 -11.69 23.94 5.65
C ARG A 74 -10.56 23.34 6.46
N GLU A 75 -9.46 22.99 5.81
CA GLU A 75 -8.34 22.32 6.47
C GLU A 75 -7.81 23.11 7.66
N GLU A 76 -7.63 24.41 7.53
CA GLU A 76 -7.17 25.31 8.60
C GLU A 76 -8.13 25.41 9.81
N ASP A 77 -9.40 25.09 9.58
CA ASP A 77 -10.48 25.19 10.57
C ASP A 77 -10.77 23.86 11.26
N ARG A 78 -10.40 22.72 10.65
CA ARG A 78 -10.46 21.40 11.28
C ARG A 78 -9.45 21.35 12.43
N ARG A 79 -9.87 21.57 13.67
CA ARG A 79 -8.94 21.58 14.83
C ARG A 79 -9.24 20.47 15.82
N GLU A 80 -10.44 19.92 15.75
CA GLU A 80 -10.84 18.77 16.54
C GLU A 80 -10.66 17.49 15.74
N ILE A 81 -10.43 16.38 16.46
CA ILE A 81 -10.18 15.08 15.83
C ILE A 81 -11.39 14.58 15.03
N ASP A 82 -12.60 14.86 15.51
CA ASP A 82 -13.84 14.44 14.85
C ASP A 82 -14.01 15.15 13.50
N ASP A 83 -13.67 16.45 13.41
CA ASP A 83 -13.71 17.19 12.15
C ASP A 83 -12.77 16.58 11.09
N GLU A 84 -11.56 16.19 11.52
CA GLU A 84 -10.58 15.56 10.63
C GLU A 84 -11.02 14.15 10.23
N PHE A 85 -11.58 13.36 11.15
CA PHE A 85 -12.14 12.05 10.83
C PHE A 85 -13.33 12.15 9.87
N ASP A 86 -14.23 13.10 10.04
CA ASP A 86 -15.35 13.31 9.13
C ASP A 86 -14.86 13.71 7.73
N TYR A 87 -13.82 14.56 7.65
CA TYR A 87 -13.17 14.87 6.39
C TYR A 87 -12.55 13.63 5.74
N LEU A 88 -11.72 12.88 6.46
CA LEU A 88 -11.04 11.70 5.92
C LEU A 88 -12.04 10.62 5.47
N GLU A 89 -13.14 10.43 6.20
CA GLU A 89 -14.20 9.51 5.80
C GLU A 89 -15.01 10.01 4.61
N SER A 90 -15.18 11.32 4.46
CA SER A 90 -15.87 11.89 3.30
C SER A 90 -15.11 11.66 1.98
N VAL A 91 -13.80 11.39 2.03
CA VAL A 91 -12.97 11.05 0.87
C VAL A 91 -13.16 9.58 0.43
N LYS A 92 -13.66 8.71 1.32
CA LYS A 92 -13.82 7.26 1.09
C LYS A 92 -14.48 6.89 -0.25
N PRO A 93 -15.56 7.54 -0.72
CA PRO A 93 -16.17 7.22 -2.01
C PRO A 93 -15.22 7.45 -3.20
N ILE A 94 -14.33 8.44 -3.10
CA ILE A 94 -13.33 8.78 -4.13
C ILE A 94 -12.27 7.69 -4.18
N GLU A 95 -11.79 7.23 -3.03
CA GLU A 95 -10.85 6.12 -2.93
C GLU A 95 -11.45 4.82 -3.50
N LYS A 96 -12.68 4.48 -3.08
CA LYS A 96 -13.39 3.30 -3.62
C LYS A 96 -13.53 3.37 -5.14
N ALA A 97 -13.85 4.54 -5.69
CA ALA A 97 -13.95 4.72 -7.14
C ALA A 97 -12.60 4.54 -7.86
N SER A 98 -11.51 5.03 -7.27
CA SER A 98 -10.15 4.84 -7.80
C SER A 98 -9.76 3.37 -7.84
N VAL A 99 -9.91 2.67 -6.70
CA VAL A 99 -9.62 1.24 -6.57
C VAL A 99 -10.50 0.41 -7.53
N ALA A 100 -11.78 0.75 -7.68
CA ALA A 100 -12.67 0.09 -8.63
C ALA A 100 -12.21 0.26 -10.09
N ARG A 101 -11.73 1.45 -10.49
CA ARG A 101 -11.18 1.66 -11.83
C ARG A 101 -9.91 0.83 -12.07
N VAL A 102 -9.02 0.76 -11.08
CA VAL A 102 -7.82 -0.10 -11.15
C VAL A 102 -8.20 -1.57 -11.34
N GLY A 103 -9.17 -2.06 -10.58
CA GLY A 103 -9.69 -3.42 -10.74
C GLY A 103 -10.30 -3.66 -12.12
N ALA A 104 -11.15 -2.75 -12.60
CA ALA A 104 -11.80 -2.84 -13.91
C ALA A 104 -10.80 -2.78 -15.08
N ALA A 105 -9.66 -2.09 -14.90
CA ALA A 105 -8.60 -2.03 -15.89
C ALA A 105 -7.85 -3.37 -16.05
N GLY A 106 -7.92 -4.26 -15.05
CA GLY A 106 -7.36 -5.60 -15.14
C GLY A 106 -5.84 -5.63 -15.28
N PHE A 107 -5.13 -4.62 -14.75
CA PHE A 107 -3.66 -4.53 -14.84
C PHE A 107 -2.93 -5.76 -14.30
N PHE A 108 -3.54 -6.45 -13.32
CA PHE A 108 -3.01 -7.63 -12.66
C PHE A 108 -3.60 -8.95 -13.17
N ALA A 109 -4.40 -8.93 -14.24
CA ALA A 109 -5.00 -10.13 -14.79
C ALA A 109 -3.91 -11.13 -15.22
N GLY A 110 -4.01 -12.38 -14.74
CA GLY A 110 -3.04 -13.44 -15.00
C GLY A 110 -1.91 -13.55 -13.97
N LEU A 111 -1.87 -12.67 -12.96
CA LEU A 111 -1.07 -12.92 -11.75
C LEU A 111 -1.72 -14.00 -10.89
N VAL A 112 -0.91 -14.86 -10.31
CA VAL A 112 -1.34 -15.95 -9.42
C VAL A 112 -0.79 -15.77 -8.01
N SER A 113 -1.45 -16.39 -7.03
CA SER A 113 -0.98 -16.35 -5.63
C SER A 113 0.37 -17.04 -5.49
N TRP A 114 1.04 -16.80 -4.36
CA TRP A 114 2.28 -17.53 -4.05
C TRP A 114 2.02 -19.03 -3.88
N GLU A 115 0.91 -19.46 -3.27
CA GLU A 115 0.61 -20.90 -3.18
C GLU A 115 0.40 -21.51 -4.56
N GLU A 116 -0.31 -20.81 -5.45
CA GLU A 116 -0.57 -21.24 -6.82
C GLU A 116 0.72 -21.31 -7.65
N ALA A 117 1.62 -20.32 -7.50
CA ALA A 117 2.91 -20.30 -8.17
C ALA A 117 3.91 -21.34 -7.65
N LYS A 118 3.76 -21.81 -6.40
CA LYS A 118 4.72 -22.75 -5.76
C LYS A 118 4.66 -24.16 -6.33
N TYR A 119 3.53 -24.55 -6.93
CA TYR A 119 3.31 -25.90 -7.46
C TYR A 119 3.44 -26.02 -8.98
N GLU A 120 3.56 -24.92 -9.70
CA GLU A 120 3.87 -24.93 -11.13
C GLU A 120 5.39 -24.82 -11.31
N SER A 121 6.01 -25.86 -11.86
CA SER A 121 7.43 -25.90 -12.19
C SER A 121 7.80 -24.72 -13.11
N VAL A 122 8.93 -24.06 -12.78
CA VAL A 122 9.50 -22.84 -13.39
C VAL A 122 9.86 -22.95 -14.89
N GLU A 123 9.39 -23.96 -15.62
CA GLU A 123 9.77 -24.18 -17.03
C GLU A 123 8.60 -24.41 -17.98
N ASP A 124 7.37 -24.08 -17.59
CA ASP A 124 6.24 -24.14 -18.54
C ASP A 124 6.01 -22.78 -19.22
N VAL A 125 6.76 -22.58 -20.31
CA VAL A 125 6.71 -21.38 -21.18
C VAL A 125 5.32 -21.17 -21.79
N GLU A 126 4.47 -22.21 -21.79
CA GLU A 126 3.10 -22.17 -22.32
C GLU A 126 2.06 -21.66 -21.32
N THR A 127 2.22 -21.89 -20.00
CA THR A 127 1.19 -21.54 -19.01
C THR A 127 1.37 -20.16 -18.34
N ARG A 128 2.60 -19.59 -18.35
CA ARG A 128 2.94 -18.17 -18.04
C ARG A 128 2.17 -17.52 -16.89
N LYS A 129 1.86 -18.26 -15.83
CA LYS A 129 1.28 -17.72 -14.61
C LYS A 129 2.40 -17.12 -13.77
N TRP A 130 2.31 -15.82 -13.48
CA TRP A 130 3.33 -15.11 -12.74
C TRP A 130 2.90 -14.92 -11.29
N GLY A 131 3.76 -15.33 -10.35
CA GLY A 131 3.52 -15.10 -8.95
C GLY A 131 3.69 -13.62 -8.60
N LEU A 132 2.76 -13.06 -7.82
CA LEU A 132 2.90 -11.71 -7.28
C LEU A 132 4.25 -11.50 -6.57
N ARG A 133 4.77 -12.55 -5.91
CA ARG A 133 6.08 -12.52 -5.24
C ARG A 133 7.21 -12.15 -6.20
N ASP A 134 7.17 -12.66 -7.43
CA ASP A 134 8.22 -12.39 -8.42
C ASP A 134 8.08 -10.98 -8.99
N LEU A 135 6.85 -10.49 -9.13
CA LEU A 135 6.59 -9.11 -9.49
C LEU A 135 7.13 -8.15 -8.41
N GLY A 136 6.80 -8.38 -7.14
CA GLY A 136 7.31 -7.61 -6.00
C GLY A 136 8.84 -7.69 -5.88
N ARG A 137 9.43 -8.88 -6.03
CA ARG A 137 10.89 -9.04 -6.06
C ARG A 137 11.51 -8.24 -7.20
N SER A 138 10.88 -8.23 -8.37
CA SER A 138 11.35 -7.45 -9.51
C SER A 138 11.31 -5.96 -9.19
N ALA A 139 10.25 -5.46 -8.57
CA ALA A 139 10.15 -4.06 -8.16
C ALA A 139 11.30 -3.64 -7.21
N VAL A 140 11.67 -4.52 -6.29
CA VAL A 140 12.81 -4.29 -5.38
C VAL A 140 14.17 -4.46 -6.06
N LEU A 141 14.29 -5.32 -7.06
CA LEU A 141 15.56 -5.51 -7.79
C LEU A 141 15.83 -4.40 -8.80
N HIS A 142 14.80 -3.87 -9.46
CA HIS A 142 14.93 -2.72 -10.35
C HIS A 142 15.43 -1.48 -9.60
N SER A 143 15.13 -1.37 -8.30
CA SER A 143 15.65 -0.28 -7.45
C SER A 143 17.17 -0.33 -7.24
N LYS A 144 17.86 -1.42 -7.65
CA LYS A 144 19.30 -1.63 -7.48
C LYS A 144 20.09 -1.64 -8.78
N ASP A 145 19.43 -1.58 -9.94
CA ASP A 145 20.09 -1.61 -11.25
C ASP A 145 20.34 -0.18 -11.75
N THR A 146 21.58 0.32 -11.56
CA THR A 146 21.98 1.70 -11.81
C THR A 146 22.15 2.06 -13.30
N ASN A 147 21.83 1.14 -14.23
CA ASN A 147 22.05 1.32 -15.66
C ASN A 147 20.81 1.76 -16.46
N VAL A 148 19.67 2.02 -15.79
CA VAL A 148 18.46 2.53 -16.45
C VAL A 148 18.50 4.08 -16.43
N PRO A 149 18.35 4.77 -17.58
CA PRO A 149 18.39 6.23 -17.63
C PRO A 149 17.35 6.89 -16.71
N PRO A 150 17.63 8.08 -16.14
CA PRO A 150 16.73 8.80 -15.24
C PRO A 150 15.39 9.20 -15.89
N ASP A 151 15.32 9.16 -17.21
CA ASP A 151 14.27 9.78 -18.01
C ASP A 151 13.00 8.91 -18.12
N GLY A 152 12.81 7.99 -17.16
CA GLY A 152 11.68 7.05 -17.08
C GLY A 152 11.93 5.83 -16.16
N GLY A 153 13.11 5.73 -15.53
CA GLY A 153 13.54 4.57 -14.73
C GLY A 153 13.19 4.58 -13.25
N GLY A 154 12.69 5.69 -12.69
CA GLY A 154 12.31 5.77 -11.27
C GLY A 154 10.97 5.10 -10.94
N GLU A 155 10.14 4.84 -11.95
CA GLU A 155 8.73 4.47 -11.81
C GLU A 155 8.47 2.97 -11.58
N LEU A 156 9.49 2.11 -11.70
CA LEU A 156 9.34 0.65 -11.58
C LEU A 156 9.90 0.09 -10.26
N CYS A 157 10.37 0.96 -9.38
CA CYS A 157 11.21 0.62 -8.26
C CYS A 157 10.44 0.75 -6.94
N VAL A 158 10.55 -0.28 -6.09
CA VAL A 158 10.07 -0.23 -4.71
C VAL A 158 11.26 -0.34 -3.79
N GLU A 159 11.54 0.74 -3.06
CA GLU A 159 12.58 0.74 -2.04
C GLU A 159 11.98 0.41 -0.67
N VAL A 160 12.56 -0.59 0.00
CA VAL A 160 12.25 -0.88 1.40
C VAL A 160 13.02 0.10 2.28
N ARG A 161 12.32 0.73 3.22
CA ARG A 161 12.88 1.72 4.13
C ARG A 161 14.06 1.15 4.90
N LYS A 162 15.18 1.88 4.89
CA LYS A 162 16.42 1.49 5.59
C LYS A 162 16.14 1.18 7.07
N GLY A 163 16.72 0.09 7.55
CA GLY A 163 16.56 -0.42 8.92
C GLY A 163 15.41 -1.41 9.09
N PHE A 164 14.50 -1.53 8.12
CA PHE A 164 13.36 -2.46 8.24
C PHE A 164 13.81 -3.93 8.28
N GLY A 165 14.88 -4.28 7.58
CA GLY A 165 15.44 -5.64 7.62
C GLY A 165 15.99 -6.00 9.00
N GLU A 166 16.65 -5.07 9.66
CA GLU A 166 17.14 -5.18 11.04
C GLU A 166 15.99 -5.26 12.03
N PHE A 167 14.96 -4.43 11.86
CA PHE A 167 13.72 -4.48 12.63
C PHE A 167 13.08 -5.88 12.55
N MET A 168 12.93 -6.44 11.35
CA MET A 168 12.36 -7.78 11.18
C MET A 168 13.25 -8.90 11.76
N LYS A 169 14.58 -8.76 11.74
CA LYS A 169 15.47 -9.71 12.42
C LYS A 169 15.29 -9.67 13.94
N ARG A 170 14.99 -8.50 14.51
CA ARG A 170 14.79 -8.32 15.95
C ARG A 170 13.39 -8.70 16.42
N PHE A 171 12.36 -8.44 15.63
CA PHE A 171 10.96 -8.55 16.05
C PHE A 171 10.11 -9.54 15.25
N GLY A 172 10.53 -9.94 14.05
CA GLY A 172 9.75 -10.77 13.14
C GLY A 172 10.33 -12.16 12.85
N GLY A 173 11.29 -12.62 13.66
CA GLY A 173 11.96 -13.91 13.49
C GLY A 173 11.36 -15.03 14.35
N THR A 174 11.71 -16.28 14.06
CA THR A 174 11.28 -17.48 14.81
C THR A 174 11.83 -17.57 16.24
N ASN A 175 12.62 -16.59 16.68
CA ASN A 175 13.23 -16.53 18.01
C ASN A 175 12.56 -15.49 18.93
N THR A 176 11.46 -14.86 18.51
CA THR A 176 10.80 -13.80 19.28
C THR A 176 9.47 -14.28 19.83
N ASP A 177 9.50 -14.89 21.02
CA ASP A 177 8.28 -15.19 21.78
C ASP A 177 7.55 -13.92 22.26
N ASP A 178 8.17 -12.76 22.07
CA ASP A 178 7.75 -11.50 22.67
C ASP A 178 6.86 -10.63 21.79
N TRP A 179 6.90 -10.75 20.45
CA TRP A 179 6.15 -9.87 19.56
C TRP A 179 5.60 -10.59 18.34
N GLU A 180 4.36 -10.24 18.00
CA GLU A 180 3.80 -10.54 16.68
C GLU A 180 3.97 -9.35 15.76
N VAL A 181 4.29 -9.60 14.49
CA VAL A 181 4.36 -8.54 13.47
C VAL A 181 3.29 -8.80 12.42
N ALA A 182 2.43 -7.82 12.19
CA ALA A 182 1.42 -7.86 11.15
C ALA A 182 1.45 -6.59 10.30
N VAL A 183 0.92 -6.68 9.08
CA VAL A 183 0.79 -5.55 8.16
C VAL A 183 -0.69 -5.29 7.89
N VAL A 184 -1.09 -4.02 7.90
CA VAL A 184 -2.37 -3.56 7.40
C VAL A 184 -2.11 -2.65 6.19
N SER A 185 -2.82 -2.89 5.08
CA SER A 185 -2.64 -2.08 3.87
C SER A 185 -3.99 -1.80 3.22
N VAL A 186 -4.09 -0.64 2.58
CA VAL A 186 -5.26 -0.24 1.78
C VAL A 186 -5.26 -0.86 0.38
N ASN A 187 -4.06 -1.15 -0.15
CA ASN A 187 -3.88 -1.56 -1.53
C ASN A 187 -3.73 -3.08 -1.69
N TRP A 188 -3.44 -3.81 -0.61
CA TRP A 188 -3.00 -5.19 -0.73
C TRP A 188 -3.91 -6.15 0.04
N SER A 189 -4.75 -6.87 -0.71
CA SER A 189 -5.41 -8.12 -0.30
C SER A 189 -5.16 -9.20 -1.35
N ALA A 190 -5.18 -10.48 -0.95
CA ALA A 190 -5.02 -11.59 -1.88
C ALA A 190 -6.06 -11.53 -3.02
N GLU A 191 -7.27 -11.06 -2.71
CA GLU A 191 -8.36 -10.82 -3.64
C GLU A 191 -8.03 -9.68 -4.60
N PHE A 192 -7.57 -8.52 -4.10
CA PHE A 192 -7.22 -7.37 -4.93
C PHE A 192 -6.14 -7.72 -5.96
N ILE A 193 -5.15 -8.50 -5.52
CA ILE A 193 -4.08 -9.05 -6.37
C ILE A 193 -4.65 -9.94 -7.48
N ARG A 194 -5.66 -10.75 -7.20
CA ARG A 194 -6.35 -11.60 -8.20
C ARG A 194 -7.27 -10.78 -9.12
N GLY A 195 -7.30 -9.46 -8.98
CA GLY A 195 -8.21 -8.57 -9.71
C GLY A 195 -9.64 -8.53 -9.13
N GLU A 196 -9.87 -9.19 -7.99
CA GLU A 196 -11.12 -9.11 -7.25
C GLU A 196 -11.01 -7.96 -6.25
N VAL A 197 -11.56 -6.79 -6.57
CA VAL A 197 -11.56 -5.62 -5.67
C VAL A 197 -12.44 -5.90 -4.45
N LYS A 198 -11.89 -6.60 -3.46
CA LYS A 198 -12.52 -7.02 -2.21
C LYS A 198 -11.52 -6.89 -1.07
N GLY A 199 -12.03 -6.48 0.09
CA GLY A 199 -11.25 -6.53 1.32
C GLY A 199 -11.33 -7.89 2.02
N PRO A 200 -10.68 -8.02 3.18
CA PRO A 200 -10.64 -9.27 3.95
C PRO A 200 -12.06 -9.74 4.34
N ALA A 201 -12.28 -11.05 4.30
CA ALA A 201 -13.58 -11.65 4.66
C ALA A 201 -13.97 -11.34 6.11
N GLU A 202 -12.98 -11.28 6.99
CA GLU A 202 -13.09 -10.92 8.41
C GLU A 202 -13.61 -9.49 8.61
N LEU A 203 -13.53 -8.65 7.58
CA LEU A 203 -13.98 -7.25 7.56
C LEU A 203 -15.21 -7.05 6.67
N GLY A 204 -15.87 -8.15 6.29
CA GLY A 204 -17.10 -8.13 5.48
C GLY A 204 -16.87 -8.01 3.98
N GLY A 205 -15.64 -8.22 3.49
CA GLY A 205 -15.32 -8.15 2.06
C GLY A 205 -15.19 -6.74 1.48
N ASP A 206 -15.40 -5.71 2.30
CA ASP A 206 -15.26 -4.30 1.92
C ASP A 206 -13.78 -3.91 1.78
N VAL A 207 -13.42 -3.26 0.66
CA VAL A 207 -12.07 -2.70 0.48
C VAL A 207 -11.68 -1.75 1.60
N LEU A 208 -10.43 -1.84 2.03
CA LEU A 208 -9.85 -0.98 3.06
C LEU A 208 -9.30 0.27 2.40
N VAL A 209 -9.95 1.42 2.57
CA VAL A 209 -9.51 2.66 1.88
C VAL A 209 -9.61 3.92 2.74
N SER A 210 -10.09 3.79 3.96
CA SER A 210 -10.38 4.93 4.83
C SER A 210 -9.79 4.76 6.23
N VAL A 211 -9.79 5.86 6.99
CA VAL A 211 -9.24 5.90 8.35
C VAL A 211 -10.01 4.94 9.28
N LYS A 212 -11.34 4.83 9.13
CA LYS A 212 -12.16 3.89 9.88
C LYS A 212 -11.97 2.45 9.42
N ASP A 213 -11.64 2.22 8.15
CA ASP A 213 -11.37 0.86 7.65
C ASP A 213 -10.11 0.27 8.27
N LYS A 214 -9.00 1.03 8.30
CA LYS A 214 -7.76 0.60 8.98
C LYS A 214 -7.99 0.37 10.47
N LEU A 215 -8.72 1.26 11.14
CA LEU A 215 -9.06 1.08 12.57
C LEU A 215 -9.90 -0.17 12.81
N ARG A 216 -10.87 -0.45 11.94
CA ARG A 216 -11.68 -1.67 11.99
C ARG A 216 -10.78 -2.91 11.81
N ALA A 217 -9.86 -2.90 10.85
CA ALA A 217 -8.90 -3.98 10.64
C ALA A 217 -8.05 -4.23 11.90
N MET A 218 -7.46 -3.17 12.48
CA MET A 218 -6.68 -3.27 13.71
C MET A 218 -7.51 -3.87 14.87
N LYS A 219 -8.73 -3.36 15.08
CA LYS A 219 -9.62 -3.87 16.14
C LYS A 219 -10.02 -5.33 15.93
N SER A 220 -10.20 -5.77 14.69
CA SER A 220 -10.51 -7.17 14.39
C SER A 220 -9.33 -8.07 14.74
N VAL A 221 -8.10 -7.71 14.35
CA VAL A 221 -6.89 -8.47 14.71
C VAL A 221 -6.71 -8.53 16.23
N MET A 222 -6.86 -7.40 16.93
CA MET A 222 -6.75 -7.37 18.39
C MET A 222 -7.77 -8.29 19.08
N LYS A 223 -9.01 -8.32 18.59
CA LYS A 223 -10.08 -9.16 19.17
C LYS A 223 -9.93 -10.62 18.84
N LEU A 224 -9.66 -10.97 17.58
CA LEU A 224 -9.58 -12.35 17.11
C LEU A 224 -8.39 -13.07 17.73
N ASP A 225 -7.27 -12.37 17.85
CA ASP A 225 -6.01 -12.99 18.29
C ASP A 225 -5.66 -12.67 19.74
N GLY A 226 -6.59 -12.06 20.49
CA GLY A 226 -6.44 -11.75 21.91
C GLY A 226 -5.23 -10.87 22.23
N LYS A 227 -4.93 -9.86 21.39
CA LYS A 227 -3.78 -8.98 21.59
C LYS A 227 -4.07 -7.98 22.70
N GLU A 228 -3.26 -8.04 23.76
CA GLU A 228 -3.41 -7.16 24.93
C GLU A 228 -2.71 -5.81 24.78
N ARG A 229 -1.78 -5.70 23.83
CA ARG A 229 -1.02 -4.47 23.56
C ARG A 229 -0.70 -4.36 22.08
N VAL A 230 -0.86 -3.17 21.50
CA VAL A 230 -0.56 -2.86 20.11
C VAL A 230 0.32 -1.61 19.99
N VAL A 231 1.39 -1.72 19.21
CA VAL A 231 2.15 -0.59 18.69
C VAL A 231 1.81 -0.45 17.22
N TYR A 232 1.36 0.72 16.81
CA TYR A 232 0.99 0.99 15.42
C TYR A 232 2.03 1.89 14.75
N PHE A 233 2.47 1.53 13.54
CA PHE A 233 3.36 2.32 12.71
C PHE A 233 2.63 2.79 11.46
N GLY A 234 2.66 4.09 11.18
CA GLY A 234 2.02 4.66 10.00
C GLY A 234 2.61 6.02 9.60
N ASP A 235 2.46 6.41 8.34
CA ASP A 235 3.01 7.66 7.79
C ASP A 235 1.94 8.63 7.27
N SER A 236 0.71 8.15 7.09
CA SER A 236 -0.33 8.89 6.37
C SER A 236 -1.49 9.32 7.27
N THR A 237 -2.34 10.23 6.75
CA THR A 237 -3.58 10.61 7.46
C THR A 237 -4.59 9.46 7.56
N THR A 238 -4.49 8.43 6.72
CA THR A 238 -5.35 7.24 6.83
C THR A 238 -5.02 6.38 8.05
N ASP A 239 -3.82 6.56 8.62
CA ASP A 239 -3.37 5.86 9.83
C ASP A 239 -3.79 6.56 11.11
N LEU A 240 -4.32 7.78 11.02
CA LEU A 240 -4.56 8.66 12.17
C LEU A 240 -5.39 7.97 13.27
N ALA A 241 -6.46 7.26 12.90
CA ALA A 241 -7.30 6.60 13.89
C ALA A 241 -6.60 5.39 14.55
N CYS A 242 -5.74 4.67 13.82
CA CYS A 242 -4.95 3.58 14.39
C CYS A 242 -3.85 4.12 15.32
N LEU A 243 -3.12 5.16 14.88
CA LEU A 243 -2.07 5.83 15.65
C LEU A 243 -2.59 6.34 17.00
N LEU A 244 -3.81 6.86 17.04
CA LEU A 244 -4.44 7.38 18.26
C LEU A 244 -5.08 6.30 19.13
N ALA A 245 -5.52 5.17 18.54
CA ALA A 245 -6.17 4.09 19.27
C ALA A 245 -5.20 3.02 19.80
N ALA A 246 -3.98 2.96 19.27
CA ALA A 246 -2.95 2.05 19.73
C ALA A 246 -2.39 2.46 21.10
N ASP A 247 -1.81 1.50 21.84
CA ASP A 247 -1.11 1.80 23.10
C ASP A 247 0.12 2.69 22.86
N LEU A 248 0.71 2.57 21.68
CA LEU A 248 1.75 3.46 21.17
C LEU A 248 1.59 3.64 19.66
N GLY A 249 1.31 4.86 19.22
CA GLY A 249 1.35 5.26 17.81
C GLY A 249 2.73 5.83 17.44
N VAL A 250 3.38 5.24 16.44
CA VAL A 250 4.66 5.67 15.90
C VAL A 250 4.47 6.23 14.51
N VAL A 251 4.78 7.52 14.35
CA VAL A 251 4.76 8.16 13.03
C VAL A 251 6.07 7.88 12.31
N VAL A 252 5.97 7.30 11.12
CA VAL A 252 7.10 7.11 10.20
C VAL A 252 7.06 8.26 9.19
N ALA A 253 8.17 8.98 9.02
CA ALA A 253 8.20 10.12 8.10
C ALA A 253 9.61 10.44 7.63
N ASP A 254 9.72 10.82 6.36
CA ASP A 254 10.96 11.31 5.75
C ASP A 254 11.26 12.78 6.05
N ASN A 255 10.34 13.52 6.68
CA ASN A 255 10.61 14.86 7.17
C ASN A 255 9.47 15.31 8.08
N THR A 256 9.62 16.49 8.66
CA THR A 256 8.62 17.07 9.56
C THR A 256 7.45 17.72 8.83
N GLU A 257 7.43 17.75 7.49
CA GLU A 257 6.48 18.53 6.69
C GLU A 257 5.43 17.67 5.96
N THR A 258 5.32 16.39 6.32
CA THR A 258 4.29 15.48 5.78
C THR A 258 2.88 15.94 6.16
N LYS A 259 1.89 15.51 5.38
CA LYS A 259 0.47 15.83 5.62
C LYS A 259 0.00 15.37 7.00
N LEU A 260 0.42 14.17 7.43
CA LEU A 260 0.12 13.65 8.77
C LEU A 260 0.73 14.53 9.87
N MET A 261 2.00 14.92 9.75
CA MET A 261 2.66 15.78 10.75
C MET A 261 1.97 17.14 10.87
N LYS A 262 1.61 17.75 9.73
CA LYS A 262 0.84 19.02 9.70
C LYS A 262 -0.53 18.87 10.36
N THR A 263 -1.22 17.76 10.08
CA THR A 263 -2.53 17.42 10.67
C THR A 263 -2.43 17.27 12.19
N LEU A 264 -1.46 16.48 12.68
CA LEU A 264 -1.23 16.29 14.13
C LEU A 264 -0.89 17.61 14.83
N ARG A 265 -0.05 18.47 14.24
CA ARG A 265 0.25 19.80 14.79
C ARG A 265 -0.96 20.71 14.83
N ARG A 266 -1.75 20.73 13.75
CA ARG A 266 -2.98 21.52 13.66
C ARG A 266 -3.95 21.18 14.78
N MET A 267 -4.08 19.89 15.12
CA MET A 267 -4.90 19.38 16.23
C MET A 267 -4.16 19.32 17.58
N ARG A 268 -2.93 19.87 17.66
CA ARG A 268 -2.11 19.98 18.89
C ARG A 268 -1.76 18.64 19.55
N PHE A 269 -1.69 17.55 18.79
CA PHE A 269 -1.12 16.29 19.30
C PHE A 269 0.39 16.43 19.51
N LYS A 270 0.89 15.84 20.60
CA LYS A 270 2.31 15.76 20.87
C LYS A 270 2.90 14.59 20.08
N ILE A 271 4.00 14.84 19.37
CA ILE A 271 4.66 13.87 18.51
C ILE A 271 5.97 13.47 19.19
N TYR A 272 6.11 12.18 19.50
CA TYR A 272 7.16 11.69 20.40
C TYR A 272 8.25 10.82 19.73
N ALA A 273 8.10 10.44 18.46
CA ALA A 273 9.14 9.70 17.75
C ALA A 273 9.20 10.12 16.28
N PHE A 274 10.42 10.24 15.77
CA PHE A 274 10.74 10.53 14.38
C PHE A 274 11.92 9.65 13.95
N GLY A 275 11.74 8.91 12.87
CA GLY A 275 12.82 8.17 12.23
C GLY A 275 12.69 8.26 10.72
N HIS A 276 13.65 8.95 10.07
CA HIS A 276 13.93 8.77 8.64
C HIS A 276 14.26 7.30 8.30
N HIS A 277 14.72 6.57 9.31
CA HIS A 277 15.10 5.16 9.26
C HIS A 277 14.48 4.44 10.44
N TRP A 278 14.22 3.14 10.28
CA TRP A 278 13.91 2.26 11.41
C TRP A 278 15.16 2.19 12.31
N ASN A 279 15.15 2.92 13.43
CA ASN A 279 16.19 2.82 14.45
C ASN A 279 15.78 1.78 15.49
N ASN A 280 16.75 1.03 16.00
CA ASN A 280 16.52 -0.05 16.97
C ASN A 280 16.06 0.45 18.34
N ASP A 281 16.07 1.76 18.60
CA ASP A 281 15.67 2.36 19.88
C ASP A 281 14.21 2.82 19.92
N ILE A 282 13.41 2.49 18.90
CA ILE A 282 11.99 2.89 18.84
C ILE A 282 11.13 2.13 19.88
N LEU A 283 11.60 0.97 20.35
CA LEU A 283 10.97 0.13 21.38
C LEU A 283 11.97 -0.48 22.36
#